data_AF-A0A820K9D0-F1
#
_entry.id   AF-A0A820K9D0-F1
#
_cell.length_a   1.000
_cell.length_b   1.000
_cell.length_c   1.000
_cell.angle_alpha   90.00
_cell.angle_beta   90.00
_cell.angle_gamma   90.00
#
_symmetry.space_group_name_H-M   'P 1'
#
loop_
_entity.id
_entity.type
_entity.pdbx_description
1 polymer ?
#
loop_
_entity_poly.entity_id
_entity_poly.type
_entity_poly.pdbx_seq_one_letter_code
_entity_poly.pdbx_strand_id
1 'polypeptide(L)'
;ALATVKPPIPPPSIATELVDILKEPLEKSGILYYSHNMTNIKQDKDGVAISFDNEKQQKTVQVDMVIGADGIHSTVVKQIFTQTAHIHCPLLPARKVINPP
;
A
#
# COMPACT_ATOMS: atom_id res chain seq x y z
N ALA A 1 46.36 1.02 6.31
CA ALA A 1 44.99 0.83 5.81
C ALA A 1 44.04 0.99 6.99
N LEU A 2 43.17 2.00 6.98
CA LEU A 2 42.15 2.19 8.02
C LEU A 2 41.04 1.17 7.80
N ALA A 3 40.90 0.21 8.71
CA ALA A 3 39.80 -0.73 8.70
C ALA A 3 38.54 0.00 9.18
N THR A 4 37.57 0.18 8.29
CA THR A 4 36.23 0.67 8.61
C THR A 4 35.54 -0.37 9.47
N VAL A 5 35.53 -0.18 10.79
CA VAL A 5 34.75 -1.00 11.71
C VAL A 5 33.28 -0.75 11.41
N LYS A 6 32.61 -1.76 10.85
CA LYS A 6 31.16 -1.71 10.60
C LYS A 6 30.47 -1.55 11.96
N PRO A 7 29.58 -0.56 12.15
CA PRO A 7 28.93 -0.36 13.43
C PRO A 7 28.12 -1.61 13.83
N PRO A 8 28.01 -1.90 15.13
CA PRO A 8 27.22 -3.02 15.62
C PRO A 8 25.77 -2.87 15.17
N ILE A 9 25.20 -3.98 14.69
CA ILE A 9 23.80 -4.02 14.26
C ILE A 9 22.96 -3.78 15.53
N PRO A 10 22.09 -2.75 15.57
CA PRO A 10 21.24 -2.51 16.72
C PRO A 10 20.33 -3.72 16.96
N PRO A 11 19.96 -4.01 18.23
CA PRO A 11 19.02 -5.08 18.51
C PRO A 11 17.70 -4.83 17.77
N PRO A 12 17.02 -5.89 17.30
CA PRO A 12 15.76 -5.75 16.60
C PRO A 12 14.75 -5.03 17.51
N SER A 13 14.01 -4.10 16.93
CA SER A 13 12.91 -3.45 17.65
C SER A 13 11.80 -4.47 17.91
N ILE A 14 10.97 -4.25 18.93
CA ILE A 14 9.78 -5.09 19.22
C ILE A 14 8.88 -5.21 17.98
N ALA A 15 8.77 -4.14 17.19
CA ALA A 15 8.02 -4.15 15.95
C ALA A 15 8.62 -5.11 14.91
N THR A 16 9.95 -5.19 14.83
CA THR A 16 10.65 -6.13 13.96
C THR A 16 10.36 -7.57 14.38
N GLU A 17 10.47 -7.86 15.68
CA GLU A 17 10.21 -9.19 16.24
C GLU A 17 8.76 -9.66 15.98
N LEU A 18 7.77 -8.78 16.20
CA LEU A 18 6.38 -9.08 15.90
C LEU A 18 6.16 -9.41 14.42
N VAL A 19 6.77 -8.63 13.53
CA VAL A 19 6.65 -8.84 12.09
C VAL A 19 7.25 -10.20 11.69
N ASP A 20 8.35 -10.61 12.32
CA ASP A 20 8.99 -11.89 12.03
C ASP A 20 8.12 -13.06 12.49
N ILE A 21 7.50 -12.96 13.69
CA ILE A 21 6.51 -13.95 14.18
C ILE A 21 5.33 -14.11 13.21
N LEU A 22 4.83 -13.00 12.65
CA LEU A 22 3.70 -13.03 11.72
C LEU A 22 4.07 -13.61 10.34
N LYS A 23 5.33 -13.46 9.92
CA LYS A 23 5.82 -13.98 8.64
C LYS A 23 6.11 -15.46 8.67
N GLU A 24 6.61 -16.00 9.79
CA GLU A 24 7.04 -17.39 9.93
C GLU A 24 6.05 -18.43 9.34
N PRO A 25 4.72 -18.37 9.60
CA PRO A 25 3.79 -19.34 9.02
C PRO A 25 3.60 -19.18 7.51
N LEU A 26 3.89 -18.00 6.95
CA LEU A 26 3.66 -17.66 5.54
C LEU A 26 4.87 -17.94 4.65
N GLU A 27 6.09 -17.96 5.20
CA GLU A 27 7.31 -18.25 4.42
C GLU A 27 7.28 -19.64 3.80
N LYS A 28 6.63 -20.60 4.47
CA LYS A 28 6.52 -21.99 4.01
C LYS A 28 5.42 -22.21 2.95
N SER A 29 4.52 -21.24 2.75
CA SER A 29 3.39 -21.40 1.83
C SER A 29 3.65 -20.89 0.41
N GLY A 30 4.78 -20.20 0.17
CA GLY A 30 5.13 -19.70 -1.17
C GLY A 30 4.24 -18.55 -1.66
N ILE A 31 3.46 -17.92 -0.78
CA ILE A 31 2.57 -16.81 -1.12
C ILE A 31 3.21 -15.43 -0.89
N LEU A 32 4.43 -15.39 -0.34
CA LEU A 32 5.17 -14.17 -0.08
C LEU A 32 6.13 -13.86 -1.24
N TYR A 33 5.91 -12.72 -1.88
CA TYR A 33 6.72 -12.24 -3.00
C TYR A 33 7.39 -10.92 -2.62
N TYR A 34 8.65 -10.99 -2.19
CA TYR A 34 9.46 -9.79 -1.89
C TYR A 34 9.98 -9.11 -3.15
N SER A 35 10.39 -7.85 -3.02
CA SER A 35 10.89 -7.02 -4.14
C SER A 35 9.91 -6.84 -5.30
N HIS A 36 8.60 -6.92 -5.02
CA HIS A 36 7.54 -6.62 -5.98
C HIS A 36 6.89 -5.30 -5.61
N ASN A 37 7.40 -4.21 -6.17
CA ASN A 37 6.85 -2.89 -5.91
C ASN A 37 5.64 -2.66 -6.81
N MET A 38 4.46 -2.50 -6.23
CA MET A 38 3.26 -2.21 -7.02
C MET A 38 3.35 -0.81 -7.63
N THR A 39 3.16 -0.72 -8.94
CA THR A 39 3.24 0.55 -9.69
C THR A 39 1.88 1.02 -10.18
N ASN A 40 0.97 0.10 -10.51
CA ASN A 40 -0.32 0.44 -11.09
C ASN A 40 -1.42 -0.56 -10.71
N ILE A 41 -2.65 -0.06 -10.63
CA ILE A 41 -3.88 -0.84 -10.46
C ILE A 41 -4.85 -0.41 -11.57
N LYS A 42 -5.38 -1.39 -12.31
CA LYS A 42 -6.43 -1.15 -13.30
C LYS A 42 -7.59 -2.10 -13.04
N GLN A 43 -8.75 -1.55 -12.73
CA GLN A 43 -9.97 -2.32 -12.57
C GLN A 43 -10.66 -2.49 -13.93
N ASP A 44 -11.12 -3.70 -14.22
CA ASP A 44 -12.00 -3.99 -15.35
C ASP A 44 -13.30 -4.65 -14.85
N LYS A 45 -14.11 -5.22 -15.75
CA LYS A 45 -15.40 -5.84 -15.41
C LYS A 45 -15.24 -7.19 -14.72
N ASP A 46 -14.11 -7.85 -14.92
CA ASP A 46 -13.88 -9.25 -14.58
C ASP A 46 -12.86 -9.40 -13.43
N GLY A 47 -12.22 -8.30 -13.01
CA GLY A 47 -11.33 -8.24 -11.86
C GLY A 47 -10.45 -7.00 -11.83
N VAL A 48 -9.26 -7.18 -11.28
CA VAL A 48 -8.26 -6.13 -11.07
C VAL A 48 -6.90 -6.59 -11.57
N ALA A 49 -6.33 -5.82 -12.49
CA ALA A 49 -4.97 -5.98 -12.97
C ALA A 49 -4.01 -5.18 -12.10
N ILE A 50 -3.04 -5.86 -11.51
CA ILE A 50 -1.96 -5.24 -10.73
C ILE A 50 -0.66 -5.34 -11.50
N SER A 51 0.04 -4.21 -11.65
CA SER A 51 1.39 -4.18 -12.22
C SER A 51 2.43 -3.99 -11.13
N PHE A 52 3.48 -4.80 -11.19
CA PHE A 52 4.62 -4.76 -10.29
C PHE A 52 5.90 -4.46 -11.07
N ASP A 53 6.78 -3.69 -10.45
CA ASP A 53 8.17 -3.54 -10.83
C ASP A 53 9.06 -4.35 -9.87
N ASN A 54 9.90 -5.21 -10.44
CA ASN A 54 10.84 -6.05 -9.71
C ASN A 54 12.22 -5.96 -10.37
N GLU A 55 12.79 -4.74 -10.41
CA GLU A 55 14.17 -4.32 -10.79
C GLU A 55 14.73 -4.79 -12.15
N LYS A 56 14.15 -5.82 -12.75
CA LYS A 56 14.59 -6.59 -13.91
C LYS A 56 13.45 -6.75 -14.90
N GLN A 57 12.21 -6.80 -14.44
CA GLN A 57 11.02 -7.04 -15.27
C GLN A 57 9.78 -6.40 -14.67
N GLN A 58 8.89 -5.92 -15.55
CA GLN A 58 7.52 -5.61 -15.19
C GLN A 58 6.69 -6.89 -15.24
N LYS A 59 5.88 -7.12 -14.20
CA LYS A 59 4.96 -8.26 -14.12
C LYS A 59 3.55 -7.75 -13.87
N THR A 60 2.59 -8.27 -14.62
CA THR A 60 1.16 -8.02 -14.39
C THR A 60 0.48 -9.30 -13.93
N VAL A 61 -0.40 -9.18 -12.94
CA VAL A 61 -1.25 -10.28 -12.45
C VAL A 61 -2.71 -9.86 -12.43
N GLN A 62 -3.60 -10.81 -12.70
CA GLN A 62 -5.05 -10.63 -12.55
C GLN A 62 -5.50 -11.24 -11.23
N VAL A 63 -6.33 -10.49 -10.49
CA VAL A 63 -6.93 -10.93 -9.22
C VAL A 63 -8.36 -10.42 -9.11
N ASP A 64 -9.18 -11.05 -8.27
CA ASP A 64 -10.56 -10.60 -8.04
C ASP A 64 -10.61 -9.39 -7.09
N MET A 65 -9.66 -9.29 -6.14
CA MET A 65 -9.65 -8.29 -5.09
C MET A 65 -8.23 -7.84 -4.73
N VAL A 66 -8.09 -6.56 -4.39
CA VAL A 66 -6.85 -5.96 -3.88
C VAL A 66 -7.08 -5.41 -2.48
N ILE A 67 -6.18 -5.75 -1.54
CA ILE A 67 -6.18 -5.23 -0.17
C ILE A 67 -4.91 -4.40 0.02
N GLY A 68 -5.07 -3.12 0.37
CA GLY A 68 -3.96 -2.21 0.65
C GLY A 68 -3.48 -2.34 2.09
N ALA A 69 -2.26 -2.87 2.27
CA ALA A 69 -1.55 -2.95 3.55
C ALA A 69 -0.09 -2.46 3.41
N ASP A 70 0.14 -1.49 2.52
CA ASP A 70 1.45 -0.97 2.11
C ASP A 70 1.87 0.31 2.87
N GLY A 71 1.25 0.55 4.03
CA GLY A 71 1.65 1.60 4.98
C GLY A 71 1.16 3.01 4.64
N ILE A 72 1.69 4.01 5.35
CA ILE A 72 1.21 5.40 5.29
C ILE A 72 1.39 6.08 3.93
N HIS A 73 2.31 5.58 3.10
CA HIS A 73 2.59 6.11 1.76
C HIS A 73 1.95 5.26 0.66
N SER A 74 0.88 4.52 1.00
CA SER A 74 0.19 3.54 0.18
C SER A 74 0.03 3.97 -1.29
N THR A 75 0.54 3.13 -2.19
CA THR A 75 0.29 3.23 -3.63
C THR A 75 -1.13 2.79 -3.95
N VAL A 76 -1.67 1.81 -3.22
CA VAL A 76 -3.07 1.35 -3.40
C VAL A 76 -4.04 2.51 -3.19
N VAL A 77 -3.90 3.25 -2.10
CA VAL A 77 -4.76 4.42 -1.80
C VAL A 77 -4.61 5.49 -2.86
N LYS A 78 -3.36 5.78 -3.29
CA LYS A 78 -3.11 6.76 -4.35
C LYS A 78 -3.85 6.36 -5.62
N GLN A 79 -3.66 5.15 -6.13
CA GLN A 79 -4.27 4.70 -7.38
C GLN A 79 -5.81 4.65 -7.34
N ILE A 80 -6.41 4.25 -6.21
CA ILE A 80 -7.87 4.09 -6.10
C ILE A 80 -8.57 5.42 -5.80
N PHE A 81 -8.04 6.25 -4.89
CA PHE A 81 -8.79 7.38 -4.33
C PHE A 81 -8.35 8.76 -4.85
N THR A 82 -7.18 8.89 -5.49
CA THR A 82 -6.76 10.22 -6.01
C THR A 82 -7.48 10.64 -7.29
N GLN A 83 -8.12 9.71 -8.01
CA GLN A 83 -8.98 10.06 -9.15
C GLN A 83 -10.34 10.66 -8.71
N THR A 84 -10.70 10.54 -7.43
CA THR A 84 -12.01 10.95 -6.89
C THR A 84 -11.99 12.35 -6.24
N ALA A 85 -10.84 13.03 -6.19
CA ALA A 85 -10.73 14.38 -5.66
C ALA A 85 -11.30 15.49 -6.58
N HIS A 86 -11.83 15.12 -7.76
CA HIS A 86 -12.64 15.99 -8.63
C HIS A 86 -14.14 15.69 -8.57
N ILE A 87 -14.65 15.08 -7.49
CA ILE A 87 -16.07 15.21 -7.20
C ILE A 87 -16.30 16.62 -6.67
N HIS A 88 -16.78 17.45 -7.58
CA HIS A 88 -17.54 18.67 -7.34
C HIS A 88 -18.29 18.56 -6.00
N CYS A 89 -17.77 19.23 -4.97
CA CYS A 89 -18.50 19.44 -3.73
C CYS A 89 -19.47 20.58 -4.06
N PRO A 90 -20.78 20.34 -4.26
CA PRO A 90 -21.69 21.45 -4.27
C PRO A 90 -21.67 21.96 -2.83
N LEU A 91 -21.18 23.19 -2.66
CA LEU A 91 -21.32 23.94 -1.44
C LEU A 91 -22.77 23.75 -0.97
N LEU A 92 -22.97 23.02 0.13
CA LEU A 92 -24.26 22.97 0.79
C LEU A 92 -24.65 24.43 1.04
N PRO A 93 -25.82 24.91 0.57
CA PRO A 93 -26.21 26.28 0.85
C PRO A 93 -26.25 26.43 2.36
N ALA A 94 -25.58 27.47 2.85
CA ALA A 94 -25.52 27.80 4.27
C ALA A 94 -26.94 27.71 4.87
N ARG A 95 -27.09 26.90 5.92
CA ARG A 95 -28.37 26.80 6.65
C ARG A 95 -28.79 28.22 7.05
N LYS A 96 -29.88 28.70 6.47
CA LYS A 96 -30.56 29.90 6.93
C LYS A 96 -31.04 29.63 8.35
N VAL A 97 -30.43 30.28 9.34
CA VAL A 97 -30.92 30.27 10.72
C VAL A 97 -32.29 30.96 10.70
N ILE A 98 -33.34 30.18 10.88
CA ILE A 98 -34.68 30.71 11.10
C ILE A 98 -34.75 30.99 12.60
N ASN A 99 -34.81 32.26 12.99
CA ASN A 99 -35.07 32.63 14.38
C ASN A 99 -36.50 32.18 14.74
N PRO A 100 -36.70 31.48 15.87
CA PRO A 100 -38.04 31.20 16.38
C PRO A 100 -38.71 32.50 16.89
N PRO A 101 -40.06 32.50 16.99
CA PRO A 101 -40.86 33.69 17.28
C PRO A 101 -40.59 34.33 18.64
#